data_AF-A0A944GQD8-F1
#
_entry.id   AF-A0A944GQD8-F1
#
_cell.length_a   1.000
_cell.length_b   1.000
_cell.length_c   1.000
_cell.angle_alpha   90.00
_cell.angle_beta   90.00
_cell.angle_gamma   90.00
#
_symmetry.space_group_name_H-M   'P 1'
#
loop_
_entity.id
_entity.type
_entity.pdbx_description
1 polymer ?
#
loop_
_entity_poly.entity_id
_entity_poly.type
_entity_poly.pdbx_seq_one_letter_code
_entity_poly.pdbx_strand_id
1 'polypeptide(L)'
;MILSASLLPRLLAALGLLPVLALPANAGAWQLDMLDKQPSAETFAGTGRAAPQSGDHKGLPDGRIATPDVPQDIVEAWHSAPTERYRHGALGDVIEGGALSVRTASGALLSYDLPEDRVFEDRTPRLVDLNGDGKTEVIAIVAFARAGGAVGIYGIEDGKLVERAVSAPIGRSNRWLNIAGIADFAGLGRQQITYVETPHIGGTLKLLDWQGDRLNVIAATRGFSNHRNGAREQRLSAVVEDQAGPVLVVPSDTRSTLRMMQMSDGQWRELATLALPGQLKTLLPLAADGASGACLIAQLETGQTAQICESDGPTPTAKPRN
;
A
#
# COMPACT_ATOMS: atom_id res chain seq x y z
N MET A 1 -51.87 59.72 37.99
CA MET A 1 -51.31 58.87 39.07
C MET A 1 -50.73 57.62 38.40
N ILE A 2 -49.41 57.50 38.48
CA ILE A 2 -48.58 56.27 38.42
C ILE A 2 -48.42 55.54 37.06
N LEU A 3 -47.16 55.61 36.61
CA LEU A 3 -46.32 54.75 35.76
C LEU A 3 -46.82 53.32 35.43
N SER A 4 -46.51 52.82 34.23
CA SER A 4 -45.31 51.98 34.04
C SER A 4 -45.08 51.58 32.57
N ALA A 5 -43.86 51.78 32.11
CA ALA A 5 -43.35 51.28 30.83
C ALA A 5 -42.78 49.86 31.04
N SER A 6 -43.04 48.94 30.12
CA SER A 6 -42.30 47.67 30.04
C SER A 6 -41.74 47.49 28.64
N LEU A 7 -40.42 47.69 28.52
CA LEU A 7 -39.60 47.23 27.40
C LEU A 7 -39.57 45.69 27.40
N LEU A 8 -39.86 45.07 26.26
CA LEU A 8 -39.47 43.68 25.99
C LEU A 8 -38.11 43.67 25.27
N PRO A 9 -37.10 42.92 25.76
CA PRO A 9 -35.86 42.74 25.02
C PRO A 9 -36.01 41.60 24.00
N ARG A 10 -35.46 41.82 22.80
CA ARG A 10 -35.25 40.79 21.78
C ARG A 10 -34.20 39.80 22.27
N LEU A 11 -34.57 38.53 22.46
CA LEU A 11 -33.59 37.44 22.62
C LEU A 11 -32.95 37.13 21.25
N LEU A 12 -31.66 37.43 21.10
CA LEU A 12 -30.81 36.77 20.11
C LEU A 12 -30.43 35.39 20.65
N ALA A 13 -30.82 34.32 19.95
CA ALA A 13 -30.29 32.99 20.19
C ALA A 13 -28.89 32.89 19.57
N ALA A 14 -27.85 32.95 20.39
CA ALA A 14 -26.49 32.60 19.99
C ALA A 14 -26.38 31.07 19.98
N LEU A 15 -26.42 30.45 18.78
CA LEU A 15 -25.94 29.09 18.60
C LEU A 15 -24.42 29.09 18.77
N GLY A 16 -23.93 28.72 19.95
CA GLY A 16 -22.53 28.42 20.15
C GLY A 16 -22.18 27.12 19.43
N LEU A 17 -21.34 27.19 18.39
CA LEU A 17 -20.61 26.01 17.93
C LEU A 17 -19.65 25.61 19.06
N LEU A 18 -19.96 24.50 19.73
CA LEU A 18 -18.99 23.81 20.57
C LEU A 18 -17.88 23.28 19.65
N PRO A 19 -16.60 23.58 19.92
CA PRO A 19 -15.52 22.89 19.25
C PRO A 19 -15.57 21.42 19.68
N VAL A 20 -15.81 20.52 18.74
CA VAL A 20 -15.55 19.10 18.96
C VAL A 20 -14.05 18.97 19.14
N LEU A 21 -13.58 18.93 20.39
CA LEU A 21 -12.24 18.46 20.68
C LEU A 21 -12.18 17.00 20.24
N ALA A 22 -11.51 16.75 19.11
CA ALA A 22 -11.08 15.41 18.77
C ALA A 22 -10.12 14.95 19.88
N LEU A 23 -10.55 14.01 20.72
CA LEU A 23 -9.65 13.29 21.60
C LEU A 23 -8.59 12.60 20.72
N PRO A 24 -7.29 12.65 21.08
CA PRO A 24 -6.29 11.87 20.37
C PRO A 24 -6.72 10.41 20.42
N ALA A 25 -6.82 9.75 19.26
CA ALA A 25 -6.96 8.31 19.21
C ALA A 25 -5.81 7.72 20.02
N ASN A 26 -6.13 7.10 21.15
CA ASN A 26 -5.13 6.50 22.04
C ASN A 26 -4.25 5.56 21.20
N ALA A 27 -2.94 5.73 21.28
CA ALA A 27 -1.96 4.72 20.86
C ALA A 27 -2.05 3.42 21.70
N GLY A 28 -3.15 3.20 22.42
CA GLY A 28 -3.29 2.25 23.53
C GLY A 28 -3.20 0.78 23.14
N ALA A 29 -3.13 0.47 21.85
CA ALA A 29 -2.85 -0.87 21.35
C ALA A 29 -1.52 -0.98 20.60
N TRP A 30 -0.80 0.10 20.27
CA TRP A 30 0.41 0.01 19.44
C TRP A 30 1.62 0.57 20.16
N GLN A 31 2.64 -0.26 20.36
CA GLN A 31 3.88 0.10 21.05
C GLN A 31 5.02 0.25 20.06
N LEU A 32 5.90 1.22 20.31
CA LEU A 32 7.14 1.42 19.59
C LEU A 32 8.31 1.24 20.55
N ASP A 33 9.16 0.28 20.23
CA ASP A 33 10.40 0.03 20.95
C ASP A 33 11.58 0.23 20.02
N MET A 34 12.45 1.18 20.35
CA MET A 34 13.71 1.35 19.62
C MET A 34 14.60 0.12 19.87
N LEU A 35 15.13 -0.47 18.81
CA LEU A 35 16.01 -1.62 18.94
C LEU A 35 17.43 -1.14 19.28
N ASP A 36 17.98 -1.61 20.39
CA ASP A 36 19.39 -1.38 20.73
C ASP A 36 20.31 -2.08 19.72
N LYS A 37 19.99 -3.34 19.42
CA LYS A 37 20.70 -4.14 18.42
C LYS A 37 20.01 -4.02 17.07
N GLN A 38 20.70 -3.36 16.13
CA GLN A 38 20.20 -3.21 14.77
C GLN A 38 20.15 -4.58 14.04
N PRO A 39 19.06 -4.89 13.32
CA PRO A 39 19.01 -6.03 12.41
C PRO A 39 20.09 -5.93 11.33
N SER A 40 20.46 -7.07 10.74
CA SER A 40 21.40 -7.09 9.63
C SER A 40 20.84 -6.33 8.42
N ALA A 41 21.71 -5.79 7.56
CA ALA A 41 21.31 -5.14 6.32
C ALA A 41 20.47 -6.06 5.42
N GLU A 42 20.69 -7.38 5.50
CA GLU A 42 19.93 -8.40 4.76
C GLU A 42 18.44 -8.41 5.12
N THR A 43 18.08 -8.05 6.35
CA THR A 43 16.67 -7.93 6.79
C THR A 43 15.90 -6.95 5.92
N PHE A 44 16.57 -5.88 5.49
CA PHE A 44 15.99 -4.82 4.66
C PHE A 44 16.29 -4.98 3.17
N ALA A 45 16.99 -6.03 2.77
CA ALA A 45 17.20 -6.31 1.36
C ALA A 45 15.85 -6.53 0.63
N GLY A 46 15.84 -6.30 -0.68
CA GLY A 46 14.66 -6.61 -1.50
C GLY A 46 14.35 -8.11 -1.43
N THR A 47 13.08 -8.47 -1.37
CA THR A 47 12.60 -9.86 -1.30
C THR A 47 12.56 -10.51 -2.69
N GLY A 48 12.63 -11.84 -2.76
CA GLY A 48 12.61 -12.58 -4.03
C GLY A 48 13.98 -12.69 -4.71
N ARG A 49 14.08 -13.39 -5.84
CA ARG A 49 15.32 -13.54 -6.62
C ARG A 49 15.50 -12.35 -7.58
N ALA A 50 16.74 -12.01 -7.93
CA ALA A 50 16.98 -11.02 -9.00
C ALA A 50 16.34 -11.47 -10.32
N ALA A 51 15.76 -10.52 -11.06
CA ALA A 51 15.17 -10.81 -12.36
C ALA A 51 16.23 -11.28 -13.38
N PRO A 52 15.88 -12.08 -14.40
CA PRO A 52 16.81 -12.54 -15.43
C PRO A 52 17.51 -11.36 -16.11
N GLN A 53 18.82 -11.44 -16.34
CA GLN A 53 19.59 -10.32 -16.93
C GLN A 53 19.92 -10.53 -18.43
N SER A 54 19.39 -11.59 -19.03
CA SER A 54 19.57 -11.96 -20.44
C SER A 54 18.36 -12.71 -20.99
N GLY A 55 18.32 -12.91 -22.31
CA GLY A 55 17.23 -13.59 -23.02
C GLY A 55 16.03 -12.69 -23.30
N ASP A 56 15.01 -13.25 -23.95
CA ASP A 56 13.83 -12.52 -24.43
C ASP A 56 12.98 -11.95 -23.29
N HIS A 57 13.06 -12.54 -22.11
CA HIS A 57 12.41 -12.07 -20.88
C HIS A 57 13.37 -11.34 -19.94
N LYS A 58 14.40 -10.67 -20.49
CA LYS A 58 15.34 -9.87 -19.69
C LYS A 58 14.58 -8.88 -18.80
N GLY A 59 14.76 -9.03 -17.50
CA GLY A 59 14.22 -8.19 -16.46
C GLY A 59 14.95 -6.86 -16.30
N LEU A 60 14.38 -5.98 -15.47
CA LEU A 60 15.04 -4.73 -15.06
C LEU A 60 16.37 -5.01 -14.33
N PRO A 61 17.38 -4.14 -14.45
CA PRO A 61 18.68 -4.31 -13.77
C PRO A 61 18.57 -4.46 -12.25
N ASP A 62 17.62 -3.76 -11.65
CA ASP A 62 17.34 -3.76 -10.22
C ASP A 62 16.00 -4.43 -9.88
N GLY A 63 15.36 -5.05 -10.87
CA GLY A 63 14.08 -5.75 -10.73
C GLY A 63 14.23 -7.08 -10.01
N ARG A 64 13.14 -7.52 -9.39
CA ARG A 64 13.07 -8.82 -8.70
C ARG A 64 11.90 -9.64 -9.21
N ILE A 65 12.00 -10.94 -8.99
CA ILE A 65 10.95 -11.90 -9.28
C ILE A 65 10.04 -11.95 -8.06
N ALA A 66 8.76 -11.67 -8.29
CA ALA A 66 7.71 -11.83 -7.31
C ALA A 66 7.10 -13.23 -7.42
N THR A 67 6.67 -13.75 -6.27
CA THR A 67 6.00 -15.05 -6.11
C THR A 67 4.77 -14.85 -5.24
N PRO A 68 3.64 -15.55 -5.50
CA PRO A 68 2.46 -15.46 -4.65
C PRO A 68 2.67 -16.24 -3.34
N ASP A 69 1.95 -15.89 -2.28
CA ASP A 69 1.94 -16.65 -1.03
C ASP A 69 1.32 -18.05 -1.21
N VAL A 70 0.29 -18.14 -2.05
CA VAL A 70 -0.36 -19.39 -2.46
C VAL A 70 -0.20 -19.56 -3.97
N PRO A 71 0.66 -20.48 -4.44
CA PRO A 71 0.85 -20.72 -5.87
C PRO A 71 -0.42 -21.28 -6.53
N GLN A 72 -0.86 -20.64 -7.62
CA GLN A 72 -1.96 -21.10 -8.47
C GLN A 72 -1.47 -21.29 -9.92
N ASP A 73 -2.02 -20.57 -10.89
CA ASP A 73 -1.67 -20.65 -12.32
C ASP A 73 -0.43 -19.82 -12.68
N ILE A 74 -0.25 -18.63 -12.10
CA ILE A 74 0.99 -17.82 -12.17
C ILE A 74 1.82 -18.05 -10.89
N VAL A 75 3.09 -18.41 -11.05
CA VAL A 75 3.99 -18.72 -9.92
C VAL A 75 5.19 -17.77 -9.80
N GLU A 76 5.59 -17.11 -10.88
CA GLU A 76 6.59 -16.04 -10.87
C GLU A 76 6.14 -14.89 -11.77
N ALA A 77 6.44 -13.64 -11.42
CA ALA A 77 6.36 -12.51 -12.36
C ALA A 77 7.47 -11.48 -12.14
N TRP A 78 7.85 -10.77 -13.20
CA TRP A 78 8.81 -9.66 -13.15
C TRP A 78 8.59 -8.68 -14.31
N HIS A 79 8.98 -7.42 -14.11
CA HIS A 79 9.04 -6.44 -15.21
C HIS A 79 10.25 -6.73 -16.11
N SER A 80 10.01 -6.74 -17.41
CA SER A 80 10.97 -7.08 -18.46
C SER A 80 11.04 -6.02 -19.56
N ALA A 81 11.92 -6.24 -20.54
CA ALA A 81 12.21 -5.31 -21.63
C ALA A 81 12.59 -3.91 -21.10
N PRO A 82 13.76 -3.76 -20.44
CA PRO A 82 14.19 -2.47 -19.89
C PRO A 82 14.23 -1.39 -20.97
N THR A 83 13.66 -0.23 -20.68
CA THR A 83 13.55 0.89 -21.63
C THR A 83 13.74 2.23 -20.95
N GLU A 84 14.17 3.24 -21.70
CA GLU A 84 14.32 4.64 -21.25
C GLU A 84 13.31 5.59 -21.90
N ARG A 85 12.20 5.04 -22.45
CA ARG A 85 11.17 5.83 -23.17
C ARG A 85 10.35 6.74 -22.26
N TYR A 86 10.43 6.56 -20.95
CA TYR A 86 9.79 7.38 -19.94
C TYR A 86 10.82 7.79 -18.88
N ARG A 87 11.17 9.08 -18.82
CA ARG A 87 12.29 9.59 -18.02
C ARG A 87 11.81 10.37 -16.80
N HIS A 88 11.12 9.70 -15.89
CA HIS A 88 10.64 10.34 -14.67
C HIS A 88 11.70 10.34 -13.56
N GLY A 89 12.30 9.18 -13.25
CA GLY A 89 13.33 9.13 -12.21
C GLY A 89 12.79 8.83 -10.80
N ALA A 90 11.50 8.50 -10.64
CA ALA A 90 10.89 8.35 -9.33
C ALA A 90 11.59 7.30 -8.46
N LEU A 91 12.10 6.25 -9.09
CA LEU A 91 12.74 5.10 -8.42
C LEU A 91 14.27 5.18 -8.45
N GLY A 92 14.85 6.33 -8.83
CA GLY A 92 16.30 6.57 -8.74
C GLY A 92 17.12 6.18 -9.97
N ASP A 93 16.50 5.74 -11.06
CA ASP A 93 17.03 5.83 -12.43
C ASP A 93 15.88 6.10 -13.42
N VAL A 94 16.18 6.07 -14.72
CA VAL A 94 15.21 6.29 -15.80
C VAL A 94 14.89 5.01 -16.58
N ILE A 95 15.20 3.84 -16.01
CA ILE A 95 15.01 2.55 -16.66
C ILE A 95 13.72 1.92 -16.14
N GLU A 96 12.75 1.80 -17.03
CA GLU A 96 11.41 1.28 -16.71
C GLU A 96 11.12 -0.02 -17.48
N GLY A 97 10.07 -0.75 -17.10
CA GLY A 97 9.66 -1.98 -17.77
C GLY A 97 8.83 -1.71 -19.02
N GLY A 98 9.26 -2.20 -20.18
CA GLY A 98 8.46 -2.21 -21.41
C GLY A 98 7.46 -3.36 -21.46
N ALA A 99 7.67 -4.42 -20.68
CA ALA A 99 6.86 -5.62 -20.67
C ALA A 99 6.70 -6.21 -19.26
N LEU A 100 5.68 -7.05 -19.09
CA LEU A 100 5.50 -7.90 -17.92
C LEU A 100 5.71 -9.35 -18.35
N SER A 101 6.59 -10.06 -17.65
CA SER A 101 6.84 -11.48 -17.86
C SER A 101 6.31 -12.30 -16.69
N VAL A 102 5.73 -13.46 -16.99
CA VAL A 102 5.24 -14.41 -15.98
C VAL A 102 5.73 -15.82 -16.29
N ARG A 103 5.95 -16.60 -15.23
CA ARG A 103 6.05 -18.06 -15.31
C ARG A 103 4.78 -18.66 -14.77
N THR A 104 4.18 -19.54 -15.56
CA THR A 104 3.01 -20.32 -15.15
C THR A 104 3.41 -21.58 -14.37
N ALA A 105 2.47 -22.18 -13.65
CA ALA A 105 2.69 -23.45 -12.95
C ALA A 105 3.09 -24.61 -13.87
N SER A 106 2.71 -24.56 -15.16
CA SER A 106 3.15 -25.54 -16.17
C SER A 106 4.60 -25.32 -16.65
N GLY A 107 5.24 -24.24 -16.19
CA GLY A 107 6.59 -23.83 -16.59
C GLY A 107 6.63 -22.92 -17.82
N ALA A 108 5.50 -22.69 -18.48
CA ALA A 108 5.44 -21.79 -19.64
C ALA A 108 5.81 -20.35 -19.24
N LEU A 109 6.59 -19.68 -20.11
CA LEU A 109 6.91 -18.27 -20.03
C LEU A 109 5.99 -17.49 -20.95
N LEU A 110 5.27 -16.52 -20.39
CA LEU A 110 4.39 -15.64 -21.12
C LEU A 110 4.82 -14.19 -20.89
N SER A 111 4.55 -13.32 -21.85
CA SER A 111 4.80 -11.88 -21.72
C SER A 111 3.62 -11.06 -22.20
N TYR A 112 3.52 -9.85 -21.66
CA TYR A 112 2.62 -8.80 -22.12
C TYR A 112 3.44 -7.54 -22.36
N ASP A 113 3.55 -7.12 -23.61
CA ASP A 113 4.25 -5.91 -24.01
C ASP A 113 3.31 -4.70 -23.90
N LEU A 114 3.76 -3.66 -23.20
CA LEU A 114 3.03 -2.41 -23.14
C LEU A 114 3.18 -1.63 -24.45
N PRO A 115 2.11 -0.94 -24.91
CA PRO A 115 2.22 0.06 -25.97
C PRO A 115 3.34 1.09 -25.70
N GLU A 116 3.88 1.68 -26.76
CA GLU A 116 5.02 2.62 -26.69
C GLU A 116 4.77 3.86 -25.82
N ASP A 117 3.52 4.24 -25.58
CA ASP A 117 3.15 5.37 -24.74
C ASP A 117 3.02 5.03 -23.25
N ARG A 118 3.39 3.80 -22.84
CA ARG A 118 3.30 3.33 -21.45
C ARG A 118 4.57 2.61 -21.00
N VAL A 119 4.81 2.58 -19.70
CA VAL A 119 5.84 1.74 -19.07
C VAL A 119 5.31 1.18 -17.74
N PHE A 120 5.90 0.10 -17.25
CA PHE A 120 5.79 -0.31 -15.85
C PHE A 120 6.78 0.51 -15.04
N GLU A 121 6.29 1.49 -14.26
CA GLU A 121 7.10 2.33 -13.37
C GLU A 121 7.11 1.73 -11.96
N ASP A 122 7.68 0.52 -11.86
CA ASP A 122 7.74 -0.33 -10.67
C ASP A 122 8.94 -1.28 -10.76
N ARG A 123 9.45 -1.74 -9.61
CA ARG A 123 10.62 -2.65 -9.56
C ARG A 123 10.23 -4.12 -9.46
N THR A 124 9.08 -4.43 -8.87
CA THR A 124 8.68 -5.82 -8.58
C THR A 124 7.16 -5.87 -8.53
N PRO A 125 6.48 -6.61 -9.41
CA PRO A 125 5.02 -6.68 -9.38
C PRO A 125 4.51 -7.39 -8.12
N ARG A 126 3.21 -7.29 -7.84
CA ARG A 126 2.56 -7.99 -6.72
C ARG A 126 1.69 -9.11 -7.30
N LEU A 127 1.71 -10.29 -6.69
CA LEU A 127 0.95 -11.46 -7.15
C LEU A 127 -0.04 -11.87 -6.08
N VAL A 128 -1.32 -11.94 -6.43
CA VAL A 128 -2.36 -12.41 -5.52
C VAL A 128 -3.60 -12.83 -6.30
N ASP A 129 -4.37 -13.78 -5.76
CA ASP A 129 -5.75 -14.02 -6.19
C ASP A 129 -6.63 -12.85 -5.71
N LEU A 130 -6.85 -11.88 -6.60
CA LEU A 130 -7.43 -10.59 -6.26
C LEU A 130 -8.96 -10.69 -6.17
N ASN A 131 -9.57 -11.49 -7.05
CA ASN A 131 -11.02 -11.64 -7.13
C ASN A 131 -11.57 -12.87 -6.37
N GLY A 132 -10.71 -13.77 -5.89
CA GLY A 132 -11.07 -14.98 -5.16
C GLY A 132 -11.49 -16.16 -6.05
N ASP A 133 -11.13 -16.17 -7.33
CA ASP A 133 -11.51 -17.23 -8.28
C ASP A 133 -10.54 -18.42 -8.33
N GLY A 134 -9.48 -18.39 -7.52
CA GLY A 134 -8.45 -19.41 -7.46
C GLY A 134 -7.34 -19.26 -8.51
N LYS A 135 -7.29 -18.14 -9.22
CA LYS A 135 -6.20 -17.79 -10.14
C LYS A 135 -5.42 -16.60 -9.61
N THR A 136 -4.14 -16.54 -9.96
CA THR A 136 -3.26 -15.44 -9.54
C THR A 136 -3.36 -14.31 -10.54
N GLU A 137 -3.67 -13.10 -10.07
CA GLU A 137 -3.45 -11.86 -10.81
C GLU A 137 -2.09 -11.25 -10.51
N VAL A 138 -1.56 -10.51 -11.49
CA VAL A 138 -0.39 -9.66 -11.34
C VAL A 138 -0.82 -8.20 -11.29
N ILE A 139 -0.48 -7.52 -10.19
CA ILE A 139 -0.74 -6.11 -9.95
C ILE A 139 0.55 -5.33 -10.21
N ALA A 140 0.46 -4.28 -11.04
CA ALA A 140 1.59 -3.45 -11.42
C ALA A 140 1.25 -1.96 -11.45
N ILE A 141 2.28 -1.11 -11.38
CA ILE A 141 2.16 0.33 -11.58
C ILE A 141 2.50 0.64 -13.04
N VAL A 142 1.53 1.15 -13.79
CA VAL A 142 1.68 1.54 -15.20
C VAL A 142 1.72 3.05 -15.30
N ALA A 143 2.74 3.62 -15.95
CA ALA A 143 2.82 5.05 -16.22
C ALA A 143 2.50 5.33 -17.69
N PHE A 144 1.54 6.23 -17.90
CA PHE A 144 1.20 6.75 -19.22
C PHE A 144 2.02 8.01 -19.50
N ALA A 145 2.66 8.06 -20.67
CA ALA A 145 3.58 9.12 -21.07
C ALA A 145 2.99 10.54 -20.97
N ARG A 146 1.66 10.67 -21.05
CA ARG A 146 0.97 11.97 -20.96
C ARG A 146 -0.02 12.09 -19.80
N ALA A 147 -0.34 10.98 -19.11
CA ALA A 147 -1.43 10.94 -18.14
C ALA A 147 -1.02 10.48 -16.74
N GLY A 148 0.23 10.07 -16.54
CA GLY A 148 0.76 9.64 -15.23
C GLY A 148 0.42 8.19 -14.90
N GLY A 149 0.60 7.83 -13.63
CA GLY A 149 0.48 6.48 -13.11
C GLY A 149 -0.95 5.96 -13.04
N ALA A 150 -1.09 4.65 -13.10
CA ALA A 150 -2.30 3.88 -12.87
C ALA A 150 -1.91 2.54 -12.25
N VAL A 151 -2.86 1.90 -11.57
CA VAL A 151 -2.78 0.48 -11.22
C VAL A 151 -3.31 -0.34 -12.40
N GLY A 152 -2.54 -1.34 -12.84
CA GLY A 152 -2.92 -2.33 -13.84
C GLY A 152 -3.01 -3.74 -13.24
N ILE A 153 -3.94 -4.54 -13.75
CA ILE A 153 -4.16 -5.95 -13.38
C ILE A 153 -3.98 -6.81 -14.62
N TYR A 154 -3.19 -7.86 -14.49
CA TYR A 154 -2.90 -8.82 -15.56
C TYR A 154 -3.20 -10.24 -15.08
N GLY A 155 -3.63 -11.11 -15.98
CA GLY A 155 -3.96 -12.50 -15.66
C GLY A 155 -3.92 -13.39 -16.90
N ILE A 156 -4.12 -14.69 -16.73
CA ILE A 156 -4.14 -15.65 -17.84
C ILE A 156 -5.56 -15.80 -18.39
N GLU A 157 -5.70 -15.59 -19.70
CA GLU A 157 -6.91 -15.87 -20.46
C GLU A 157 -6.55 -16.62 -21.74
N ASP A 158 -7.20 -17.75 -22.00
CA ASP A 158 -6.95 -18.61 -23.16
C ASP A 158 -5.46 -18.95 -23.38
N GLY A 159 -4.73 -19.18 -22.28
CA GLY A 159 -3.31 -19.53 -22.28
C GLY A 159 -2.36 -18.36 -22.58
N LYS A 160 -2.85 -17.13 -22.59
CA LYS A 160 -2.07 -15.90 -22.80
C LYS A 160 -2.14 -14.99 -21.59
N LEU A 161 -1.07 -14.24 -21.35
CA LEU A 161 -1.09 -13.14 -20.39
C LEU A 161 -1.83 -11.95 -21.05
N VAL A 162 -2.83 -11.42 -20.36
CA VAL A 162 -3.65 -10.29 -20.85
C VAL A 162 -3.80 -9.21 -19.77
N GLU A 163 -4.00 -7.96 -20.20
CA GLU A 163 -4.47 -6.88 -19.32
C GLU A 163 -5.95 -7.09 -19.02
N ARG A 164 -6.30 -7.26 -17.73
CA ARG A 164 -7.66 -7.52 -17.27
C ARG A 164 -8.40 -6.23 -16.92
N ALA A 165 -7.67 -5.27 -16.33
CA ALA A 165 -8.18 -3.95 -16.02
C ALA A 165 -7.03 -2.96 -15.81
N VAL A 166 -7.30 -1.68 -16.05
CA VAL A 166 -6.42 -0.56 -15.69
C VAL A 166 -7.26 0.56 -15.09
N SER A 167 -6.80 1.13 -13.97
CA SER A 167 -7.45 2.29 -13.35
C SER A 167 -7.25 3.56 -14.17
N ALA A 168 -8.07 4.58 -13.93
CA ALA A 168 -7.87 5.88 -14.55
C ALA A 168 -6.50 6.48 -14.18
N PRO A 169 -5.71 6.98 -15.15
CA PRO A 169 -4.43 7.62 -14.85
C PRO A 169 -4.58 8.85 -13.97
N ILE A 170 -3.59 9.12 -13.13
CA ILE A 170 -3.65 10.16 -12.09
C ILE A 170 -3.27 11.57 -12.58
N GLY A 171 -3.69 11.91 -13.79
CA GLY A 171 -3.66 13.27 -14.33
C GLY A 171 -2.67 13.49 -15.47
N ARG A 172 -1.42 13.82 -15.16
CA ARG A 172 -0.40 14.23 -16.16
C ARG A 172 0.88 13.41 -16.02
N SER A 173 1.74 13.46 -17.05
CA SER A 173 3.09 12.85 -17.01
C SER A 173 3.79 13.09 -15.67
N ASN A 174 4.56 12.09 -15.22
CA ASN A 174 5.38 12.15 -14.02
C ASN A 174 4.57 12.30 -12.71
N ARG A 175 3.25 12.07 -12.77
CA ARG A 175 2.48 11.76 -11.57
C ARG A 175 2.60 10.27 -11.32
N TRP A 176 3.09 9.91 -10.14
CA TRP A 176 3.33 8.53 -9.76
C TRP A 176 2.55 8.16 -8.50
N LEU A 177 2.33 6.87 -8.31
CA LEU A 177 1.67 6.28 -7.15
C LEU A 177 2.47 5.08 -6.66
N ASN A 178 2.33 4.73 -5.39
CA ASN A 178 2.91 3.50 -4.86
C ASN A 178 1.84 2.63 -4.22
N ILE A 179 1.84 1.33 -4.50
CA ILE A 179 0.96 0.36 -3.84
C ILE A 179 1.29 0.33 -2.36
N ALA A 180 0.27 0.47 -1.52
CA ALA A 180 0.40 0.51 -0.07
C ALA A 180 0.12 -0.85 0.60
N GLY A 181 -0.78 -1.64 0.02
CA GLY A 181 -1.20 -2.93 0.55
C GLY A 181 -2.35 -3.54 -0.25
N ILE A 182 -2.50 -4.86 -0.20
CA ILE A 182 -3.57 -5.60 -0.86
C ILE A 182 -4.14 -6.57 0.16
N ALA A 183 -5.44 -6.48 0.43
CA ALA A 183 -6.18 -7.31 1.37
C ALA A 183 -7.70 -7.08 1.19
N ASP A 184 -8.55 -7.88 1.82
CA ASP A 184 -10.01 -7.66 1.86
C ASP A 184 -10.39 -6.51 2.82
N PHE A 185 -9.95 -5.30 2.49
CA PHE A 185 -10.20 -4.11 3.33
C PHE A 185 -11.69 -3.81 3.47
N ALA A 186 -12.49 -4.03 2.43
CA ALA A 186 -13.91 -3.71 2.47
C ALA A 186 -14.80 -4.85 2.99
N GLY A 187 -14.22 -6.01 3.36
CA GLY A 187 -14.96 -7.17 3.86
C GLY A 187 -15.91 -7.77 2.82
N LEU A 188 -15.51 -7.74 1.54
CA LEU A 188 -16.31 -8.15 0.40
C LEU A 188 -16.03 -9.60 -0.04
N GLY A 189 -15.17 -10.32 0.68
CA GLY A 189 -14.74 -11.68 0.35
C GLY A 189 -13.77 -11.78 -0.84
N ARG A 190 -13.24 -10.63 -1.28
CA ARG A 190 -12.24 -10.48 -2.33
C ARG A 190 -11.33 -9.32 -1.97
N GLN A 191 -10.14 -9.27 -2.53
CA GLN A 191 -9.14 -8.29 -2.10
C GLN A 191 -9.28 -6.97 -2.85
N GLN A 192 -8.91 -5.88 -2.17
CA GLN A 192 -8.82 -4.53 -2.72
C GLN A 192 -7.37 -4.05 -2.69
N ILE A 193 -7.06 -3.11 -3.58
CA ILE A 193 -5.71 -2.54 -3.71
C ILE A 193 -5.70 -1.15 -3.09
N THR A 194 -4.88 -0.95 -2.07
CA THR A 194 -4.57 0.38 -1.56
C THR A 194 -3.34 0.96 -2.23
N TYR A 195 -3.36 2.25 -2.51
CA TYR A 195 -2.20 2.97 -3.02
C TYR A 195 -2.17 4.41 -2.53
N VAL A 196 -0.99 5.02 -2.46
CA VAL A 196 -0.84 6.46 -2.23
C VAL A 196 -0.59 7.14 -3.56
N GLU A 197 -1.55 7.95 -3.99
CA GLU A 197 -1.44 8.82 -5.16
C GLU A 197 -0.53 10.00 -4.85
N THR A 198 0.47 10.25 -5.69
CA THR A 198 1.39 11.40 -5.58
C THR A 198 2.05 11.53 -4.20
N PRO A 199 2.74 10.47 -3.70
CA PRO A 199 3.29 10.43 -2.35
C PRO A 199 4.36 11.50 -2.08
N HIS A 200 4.81 12.23 -3.11
CA HIS A 200 5.81 13.29 -2.98
C HIS A 200 5.21 14.69 -2.81
N ILE A 201 3.90 14.86 -2.99
CA ILE A 201 3.22 16.17 -3.02
C ILE A 201 1.81 16.09 -2.42
N GLY A 202 1.75 15.91 -1.10
CA GLY A 202 0.53 15.92 -0.29
C GLY A 202 -0.10 14.54 -0.09
N GLY A 203 -0.11 13.72 -1.14
CA GLY A 203 -0.45 12.31 -1.05
C GLY A 203 -1.91 12.00 -0.70
N THR A 204 -2.55 11.13 -1.49
CA THR A 204 -3.89 10.63 -1.19
C THR A 204 -3.88 9.12 -1.12
N LEU A 205 -4.18 8.56 0.06
CA LEU A 205 -4.44 7.14 0.20
C LEU A 205 -5.78 6.82 -0.45
N LYS A 206 -5.78 5.88 -1.40
CA LYS A 206 -6.97 5.43 -2.13
C LYS A 206 -7.14 3.92 -2.00
N LEU A 207 -8.38 3.46 -2.04
CA LEU A 207 -8.78 2.06 -2.07
C LEU A 207 -9.45 1.75 -3.41
N LEU A 208 -8.91 0.81 -4.18
CA LEU A 208 -9.48 0.31 -5.42
C LEU A 208 -10.17 -1.02 -5.20
N ASP A 209 -11.39 -1.15 -5.72
CA ASP A 209 -12.08 -2.42 -5.88
C ASP A 209 -12.15 -2.77 -7.36
N TRP A 210 -11.85 -4.04 -7.67
CA TRP A 210 -11.94 -4.59 -9.02
C TRP A 210 -13.31 -5.23 -9.21
N GLN A 211 -14.10 -4.69 -10.14
CA GLN A 211 -15.44 -5.17 -10.46
C GLN A 211 -15.60 -5.33 -11.97
N GLY A 212 -15.72 -6.57 -12.43
CA GLY A 212 -15.80 -6.89 -13.86
C GLY A 212 -14.55 -6.40 -14.59
N ASP A 213 -14.71 -5.45 -15.49
CA ASP A 213 -13.66 -4.86 -16.31
C ASP A 213 -13.11 -3.52 -15.75
N ARG A 214 -13.52 -3.12 -14.53
CA ARG A 214 -13.20 -1.79 -13.99
C ARG A 214 -12.53 -1.82 -12.62
N LEU A 215 -11.61 -0.89 -12.42
CA LEU A 215 -11.03 -0.53 -11.14
C LEU A 215 -11.65 0.77 -10.63
N ASN A 216 -12.46 0.67 -9.56
CA ASN A 216 -13.18 1.81 -9.00
C ASN A 216 -12.55 2.23 -7.67
N VAL A 217 -12.32 3.53 -7.51
CA VAL A 217 -11.93 4.10 -6.20
C VAL A 217 -13.16 4.13 -5.31
N ILE A 218 -13.14 3.37 -4.21
CA ILE A 218 -14.27 3.26 -3.27
C ILE A 218 -14.04 4.02 -1.96
N ALA A 219 -12.80 4.40 -1.65
CA ALA A 219 -12.47 5.26 -0.52
C ALA A 219 -11.20 6.09 -0.79
N ALA A 220 -11.12 7.30 -0.23
CA ALA A 220 -9.96 8.16 -0.36
C ALA A 220 -9.78 9.09 0.85
N THR A 221 -8.53 9.31 1.27
CA THR A 221 -8.18 10.26 2.34
C THR A 221 -6.77 10.83 2.12
N ARG A 222 -6.51 12.06 2.57
CA ARG A 222 -5.26 12.81 2.30
C ARG A 222 -4.25 12.73 3.45
N GLY A 223 -3.00 13.11 3.18
CA GLY A 223 -1.97 13.32 4.20
C GLY A 223 -1.11 12.07 4.45
N PHE A 224 -0.71 11.39 3.37
CA PHE A 224 0.05 10.14 3.42
C PHE A 224 1.24 10.17 2.46
N SER A 225 2.35 9.52 2.79
CA SER A 225 3.50 9.37 1.89
C SER A 225 4.22 8.05 2.13
N ASN A 226 3.98 7.05 1.30
CA ASN A 226 4.67 5.75 1.38
C ASN A 226 5.85 5.66 0.39
N HIS A 227 6.46 6.79 0.01
CA HIS A 227 7.65 6.78 -0.83
C HIS A 227 8.45 8.08 -0.69
N ARG A 228 9.78 7.96 -0.65
CA ARG A 228 10.69 9.09 -0.81
C ARG A 228 11.11 9.18 -2.28
N ASN A 229 10.92 10.34 -2.90
CA ASN A 229 11.27 10.52 -4.31
C ASN A 229 12.75 10.18 -4.59
N GLY A 230 13.00 9.44 -5.66
CA GLY A 230 14.32 8.95 -6.07
C GLY A 230 14.85 7.76 -5.27
N ALA A 231 14.10 7.24 -4.29
CA ALA A 231 14.49 6.04 -3.55
C ALA A 231 14.11 4.76 -4.31
N ARG A 232 14.90 3.71 -4.12
CA ARG A 232 14.59 2.36 -4.63
C ARG A 232 13.61 1.60 -3.75
N GLU A 233 13.47 2.01 -2.50
CA GLU A 233 12.64 1.34 -1.50
C GLU A 233 11.19 1.81 -1.63
N GLN A 234 10.28 0.86 -1.85
CA GLN A 234 8.84 1.11 -2.00
C GLN A 234 8.04 0.55 -0.82
N ARG A 235 8.65 -0.21 0.09
CA ARG A 235 8.00 -0.89 1.22
C ARG A 235 7.97 0.02 2.45
N LEU A 236 7.21 1.10 2.38
CA LEU A 236 7.02 2.03 3.52
C LEU A 236 5.66 1.85 4.20
N SER A 237 4.91 0.81 3.84
CA SER A 237 3.63 0.46 4.43
C SER A 237 3.52 -1.06 4.54
N ALA A 238 2.67 -1.51 5.45
CA ALA A 238 2.41 -2.92 5.69
C ALA A 238 0.93 -3.13 6.00
N VAL A 239 0.43 -4.34 5.73
CA VAL A 239 -0.89 -4.78 6.17
C VAL A 239 -0.69 -5.76 7.32
N VAL A 240 -1.49 -5.61 8.37
CA VAL A 240 -1.61 -6.55 9.47
C VAL A 240 -3.06 -6.98 9.61
N GLU A 241 -3.29 -8.14 10.22
CA GLU A 241 -4.65 -8.61 10.52
C GLU A 241 -5.00 -8.27 11.97
N ASP A 242 -6.19 -7.70 12.16
CA ASP A 242 -6.85 -7.52 13.47
C ASP A 242 -8.18 -8.31 13.47
N GLN A 243 -8.82 -8.45 14.63
CA GLN A 243 -10.10 -9.17 14.80
C GLN A 243 -11.22 -8.63 13.90
N ALA A 244 -11.22 -7.31 13.62
CA ALA A 244 -12.21 -6.67 12.75
C ALA A 244 -11.87 -6.74 11.25
N GLY A 245 -10.68 -7.22 10.88
CA GLY A 245 -10.18 -7.27 9.51
C GLY A 245 -8.86 -6.53 9.32
N PRO A 246 -8.40 -6.38 8.07
CA PRO A 246 -7.05 -5.91 7.77
C PRO A 246 -6.86 -4.43 8.13
N VAL A 247 -5.72 -4.13 8.75
CA VAL A 247 -5.28 -2.79 9.12
C VAL A 247 -4.07 -2.42 8.26
N LEU A 248 -4.18 -1.32 7.55
CA LEU A 248 -3.07 -0.72 6.80
C LEU A 248 -2.25 0.17 7.73
N VAL A 249 -0.99 -0.19 7.96
CA VAL A 249 -0.01 0.67 8.63
C VAL A 249 0.72 1.49 7.56
N VAL A 250 0.46 2.80 7.54
CA VAL A 250 0.97 3.70 6.49
C VAL A 250 1.44 5.03 7.09
N PRO A 251 2.58 5.57 6.66
CA PRO A 251 3.08 6.85 7.15
C PRO A 251 2.24 8.06 6.72
N SER A 252 2.25 9.09 7.57
CA SER A 252 1.86 10.45 7.22
C SER A 252 2.67 11.00 6.04
N ASP A 253 2.23 12.11 5.47
CA ASP A 253 2.93 12.81 4.38
C ASP A 253 4.37 13.25 4.73
N THR A 254 4.65 13.48 6.01
CA THR A 254 6.01 13.77 6.53
C THR A 254 6.87 12.53 6.76
N ARG A 255 6.28 11.33 6.68
CA ARG A 255 6.88 10.03 7.06
C ARG A 255 7.34 9.91 8.52
N SER A 256 7.01 10.88 9.39
CA SER A 256 7.42 10.90 10.80
C SER A 256 6.36 10.34 11.76
N THR A 257 5.25 9.85 11.23
CA THR A 257 4.15 9.27 12.03
C THR A 257 3.56 8.12 11.25
N LEU A 258 3.37 6.97 11.89
CA LEU A 258 2.59 5.86 11.33
C LEU A 258 1.13 6.04 11.72
N ARG A 259 0.25 5.73 10.77
CA ARG A 259 -1.21 5.79 10.94
C ARG A 259 -1.75 4.40 10.63
N MET A 260 -2.53 3.86 11.56
CA MET A 260 -3.14 2.54 11.45
C MET A 260 -4.56 2.76 10.92
N MET A 261 -4.76 2.43 9.64
CA MET A 261 -5.98 2.73 8.91
C MET A 261 -6.77 1.45 8.66
N GLN A 262 -8.03 1.43 9.06
CA GLN A 262 -8.96 0.33 8.80
C GLN A 262 -10.23 0.87 8.15
N MET A 263 -10.84 0.10 7.26
CA MET A 263 -12.12 0.49 6.66
C MET A 263 -13.27 0.16 7.63
N SER A 264 -14.21 1.08 7.77
CA SER A 264 -15.41 0.92 8.56
C SER A 264 -16.53 1.73 7.92
N ASP A 265 -17.70 1.12 7.71
CA ASP A 265 -18.87 1.76 7.09
C ASP A 265 -18.57 2.48 5.76
N GLY A 266 -17.70 1.88 4.93
CA GLY A 266 -17.29 2.43 3.64
C GLY A 266 -16.34 3.64 3.72
N GLN A 267 -15.80 3.95 4.89
CA GLN A 267 -14.84 5.04 5.09
C GLN A 267 -13.55 4.58 5.76
N TRP A 268 -12.47 5.32 5.54
CA TRP A 268 -11.23 5.14 6.27
C TRP A 268 -11.40 5.63 7.71
N ARG A 269 -11.16 4.74 8.66
CA ARG A 269 -11.04 5.04 10.08
C ARG A 269 -9.58 4.94 10.49
N GLU A 270 -9.10 5.96 11.20
CA GLU A 270 -7.82 5.91 11.88
C GLU A 270 -8.02 5.24 13.25
N LEU A 271 -7.38 4.09 13.45
CA LEU A 271 -7.42 3.35 14.71
C LEU A 271 -6.41 3.92 15.71
N ALA A 272 -5.22 4.26 15.23
CA ALA A 272 -4.13 4.75 16.05
C ALA A 272 -3.15 5.60 15.22
N THR A 273 -2.38 6.41 15.93
CA THR A 273 -1.22 7.12 15.40
C THR A 273 -0.01 6.87 16.28
N LEU A 274 1.15 6.67 15.66
CA LEU A 274 2.39 6.39 16.35
C LEU A 274 3.49 7.31 15.83
N ALA A 275 3.94 8.24 16.67
CA ALA A 275 5.01 9.16 16.31
C ALA A 275 6.35 8.40 16.22
N LEU A 276 7.10 8.65 15.15
CA LEU A 276 8.44 8.12 14.95
C LEU A 276 9.47 9.19 15.33
N PRO A 277 10.63 8.83 15.91
CA PRO A 277 11.68 9.78 16.24
C PRO A 277 12.43 10.30 14.98
N GLY A 278 12.09 9.79 13.80
CA GLY A 278 12.64 10.22 12.52
C GLY A 278 11.72 9.84 11.36
N GLN A 279 12.12 10.16 10.14
CA GLN A 279 11.36 9.77 8.96
C GLN A 279 11.52 8.27 8.69
N LEU A 280 10.41 7.60 8.37
CA LEU A 280 10.38 6.22 7.94
C LEU A 280 11.09 6.06 6.60
N LYS A 281 11.93 5.03 6.51
CA LYS A 281 12.63 4.60 5.29
C LYS A 281 12.06 3.28 4.76
N THR A 282 11.77 2.32 5.65
CA THR A 282 11.21 1.01 5.31
C THR A 282 10.34 0.52 6.46
N LEU A 283 9.27 -0.23 6.16
CA LEU A 283 8.43 -0.92 7.12
C LEU A 283 8.21 -2.35 6.63
N LEU A 284 8.56 -3.34 7.44
CA LEU A 284 8.48 -4.76 7.08
C LEU A 284 7.69 -5.53 8.13
N PRO A 285 6.88 -6.53 7.73
CA PRO A 285 6.35 -7.50 8.68
C PRO A 285 7.49 -8.27 9.34
N LEU A 286 7.43 -8.42 10.67
CA LEU A 286 8.30 -9.32 11.39
C LEU A 286 7.71 -10.73 11.27
N ALA A 287 8.47 -11.68 10.72
CA ALA A 287 8.08 -13.09 10.80
C ALA A 287 8.04 -13.49 12.28
N ALA A 288 6.84 -13.82 12.78
CA ALA A 288 6.67 -14.17 14.17
C ALA A 288 7.24 -15.57 14.43
N ASP A 289 8.47 -15.65 14.95
CA ASP A 289 8.90 -16.83 15.69
C ASP A 289 8.16 -16.85 17.03
N GLY A 290 6.90 -17.32 17.01
CA GLY A 290 6.13 -17.64 18.21
C GLY A 290 5.54 -16.49 19.03
N ALA A 291 5.49 -15.25 18.52
CA ALA A 291 4.78 -14.14 19.16
C ALA A 291 3.31 -14.05 18.70
N SER A 292 2.39 -13.77 19.63
CA SER A 292 0.92 -13.78 19.44
C SER A 292 0.32 -12.52 18.80
N GLY A 293 1.13 -11.64 18.21
CA GLY A 293 0.66 -10.38 17.62
C GLY A 293 1.44 -9.97 16.37
N ALA A 294 0.83 -9.13 15.53
CA ALA A 294 1.45 -8.60 14.33
C ALA A 294 2.49 -7.52 14.70
N CYS A 295 3.77 -7.91 14.71
CA CYS A 295 4.89 -6.99 14.86
C CYS A 295 5.46 -6.58 13.49
N LEU A 296 5.91 -5.34 13.41
CA LEU A 296 6.58 -4.74 12.26
C LEU A 296 7.96 -4.24 12.67
N ILE A 297 8.91 -4.24 11.74
CA ILE A 297 10.18 -3.51 11.89
C ILE A 297 10.13 -2.26 11.02
N ALA A 298 10.30 -1.11 11.65
CA ALA A 298 10.54 0.16 10.98
C ALA A 298 12.03 0.48 10.94
N GLN A 299 12.58 0.74 9.75
CA GLN A 299 13.87 1.40 9.60
C GLN A 299 13.63 2.89 9.34
N LEU A 300 14.36 3.74 10.06
CA LEU A 300 14.34 5.18 9.90
C LEU A 300 15.46 5.65 8.95
N GLU A 301 15.30 6.83 8.38
CA GLU A 301 16.31 7.47 7.53
C GLU A 301 17.62 7.76 8.28
N THR A 302 17.57 7.85 9.61
CA THR A 302 18.75 7.98 10.48
C THR A 302 19.54 6.67 10.59
N GLY A 303 19.03 5.56 10.07
CA GLY A 303 19.61 4.23 10.17
C GLY A 303 19.21 3.45 11.42
N GLN A 304 18.53 4.10 12.38
CA GLN A 304 17.98 3.42 13.56
C GLN A 304 16.76 2.58 13.17
N THR A 305 16.49 1.54 13.96
CA THR A 305 15.34 0.65 13.78
C THR A 305 14.48 0.62 15.02
N ALA A 306 13.19 0.47 14.81
CA ALA A 306 12.20 0.28 15.85
C ALA A 306 11.36 -0.95 15.55
N GLN A 307 10.99 -1.69 16.58
CA GLN A 307 9.94 -2.68 16.53
C GLN A 307 8.63 -2.01 16.90
N ILE A 308 7.58 -2.33 16.16
CA ILE A 308 6.25 -1.81 16.36
C ILE A 308 5.32 -3.01 16.49
N CYS A 309 4.72 -3.19 17.65
CA CYS A 309 3.83 -4.31 17.88
C CYS A 309 2.47 -3.80 18.34
N GLU A 310 1.44 -4.53 17.93
CA GLU A 310 0.18 -4.47 18.64
C GLU A 310 0.36 -5.11 20.02
N SER A 311 -0.13 -4.43 21.06
CA SER A 311 -0.11 -4.87 22.45
C SER A 311 -1.20 -5.93 22.57
N ASP A 312 -0.88 -7.13 23.05
CA ASP A 312 -1.86 -8.21 23.21
C ASP A 312 -3.15 -7.75 23.92
N GLY A 313 -4.31 -8.11 23.37
CA GLY A 313 -5.56 -8.26 24.12
C GLY A 313 -6.52 -9.21 23.41
N PRO A 314 -7.10 -10.25 24.07
CA PRO A 314 -6.98 -10.70 25.46
C PRO A 314 -6.04 -11.91 25.64
N THR A 315 -5.66 -12.15 26.91
CA THR A 315 -5.03 -13.37 27.41
C THR A 315 -5.69 -14.63 26.84
N PRO A 316 -4.94 -15.69 26.47
CA PRO A 316 -5.56 -16.96 26.12
C PRO A 316 -6.40 -17.45 27.30
N THR A 317 -7.72 -17.43 27.17
CA THR A 317 -8.57 -18.26 28.03
C THR A 317 -8.16 -19.69 27.73
N ALA A 318 -7.39 -20.28 28.64
CA ALA A 318 -7.22 -21.71 28.70
C ALA A 318 -8.62 -22.32 28.64
N LYS A 319 -8.95 -22.94 27.52
CA LYS A 319 -10.13 -23.79 27.41
C LYS A 319 -9.94 -24.88 28.48
N PRO A 320 -10.83 -25.04 29.47
CA PRO A 320 -10.74 -26.20 30.33
C PRO A 320 -10.87 -27.42 29.44
N ARG A 321 -9.94 -28.37 29.62
CA ARG A 321 -10.04 -29.68 28.98
C ARG A 321 -11.39 -30.29 29.38
N ASN A 322 -12.17 -30.67 28.38
CA ASN A 322 -12.82 -31.96 28.20
C ASN A 322 -13.42 -32.04 26.80
#